data_AF-A0A1I5R753-F1
#
_entry.id   AF-A0A1I5R753-F1
#
_cell.length_a   1.000
_cell.length_b   1.000
_cell.length_c   1.000
_cell.angle_alpha   90.00
_cell.angle_beta   90.00
_cell.angle_gamma   90.00
#
_symmetry.space_group_name_H-M   'P 1'
#
loop_
_entity.id
_entity.type
_entity.pdbx_description
1 polymer ?
#
loop_
_entity_poly.entity_id
_entity_poly.type
_entity_poly.pdbx_seq_one_letter_code
_entity_poly.pdbx_strand_id
1 'polypeptide(L)'
;MQKVTRMTAERLAEELCKQEGFDVKDASDFAEDMLTRLLAGQVVAEEDANNNVPAVIQSQKLRLRHWYILLVDQMPNVFNHDKPIPIPAEYGGRGDFIWELVRTIWIKGKSDGMLDKIERMLDGNVSGTPYDPEKDRRKDGKLIRTILTDCFFTGEASSLTNEEYARQLQISRSTLESKKEAGMAIFGILMWIYAVRREMEDIEEGIIPRPEQHRWWMKYV
;
A
#
# COMPACT_ATOMS: atom_id res chain seq x y z
N MET A 1 -8.00 12.21 -34.19
CA MET A 1 -7.83 12.20 -32.73
C MET A 1 -8.06 10.78 -32.23
N GLN A 2 -7.02 10.10 -31.74
CA GLN A 2 -7.22 8.85 -30.99
C GLN A 2 -8.02 9.19 -29.72
N LYS A 3 -9.15 8.51 -29.50
CA LYS A 3 -9.85 8.54 -28.21
C LYS A 3 -8.86 8.00 -27.18
N VAL A 4 -8.35 8.85 -26.30
CA VAL A 4 -7.64 8.41 -25.11
C VAL A 4 -8.68 7.68 -24.26
N THR A 5 -8.71 6.35 -24.35
CA THR A 5 -9.55 5.53 -23.49
C THR A 5 -9.04 5.74 -22.08
N ARG A 6 -9.89 6.32 -21.23
CA ARG A 6 -9.54 6.55 -19.84
C ARG A 6 -9.19 5.21 -19.18
N MET A 7 -8.05 5.17 -18.50
CA MET A 7 -7.61 4.02 -17.73
C MET A 7 -8.55 3.85 -16.53
N THR A 8 -9.10 2.65 -16.36
CA THR A 8 -9.90 2.30 -15.18
C THR A 8 -8.96 1.88 -14.04
N ALA A 9 -9.47 1.90 -12.80
CA ALA A 9 -8.69 1.47 -11.64
C ALA A 9 -8.21 0.02 -11.74
N GLU A 10 -9.07 -0.88 -12.22
CA GLU A 10 -8.78 -2.30 -12.36
C GLU A 10 -7.65 -2.51 -13.36
N ARG A 11 -7.73 -1.82 -14.51
CA ARG A 11 -6.68 -1.87 -15.53
C ARG A 11 -5.36 -1.27 -15.03
N LEU A 12 -5.41 -0.17 -14.26
CA LEU A 12 -4.21 0.39 -13.67
C LEU A 12 -3.57 -0.58 -12.67
N ALA A 13 -4.38 -1.25 -11.84
CA ALA A 13 -3.89 -2.27 -10.90
C ALA A 13 -3.19 -3.41 -11.66
N GLU A 14 -3.81 -3.93 -12.73
CA GLU A 14 -3.24 -4.96 -13.60
C GLU A 14 -1.91 -4.51 -14.23
N GLU A 15 -1.86 -3.31 -14.80
CA GLU A 15 -0.66 -2.79 -15.47
C GLU A 15 0.51 -2.61 -14.48
N LEU A 16 0.26 -2.05 -13.30
CA LEU A 16 1.28 -1.89 -12.26
C LEU A 16 1.76 -3.22 -11.70
N CYS A 17 0.84 -4.12 -11.35
CA CYS A 17 1.19 -5.43 -10.80
C CYS A 17 1.99 -6.23 -11.83
N LYS A 18 1.55 -6.27 -13.08
CA LYS A 18 2.26 -6.95 -14.17
C LYS A 18 3.67 -6.39 -14.40
N GLN A 19 3.83 -5.06 -14.35
CA GLN A 19 5.14 -4.42 -14.54
C GLN A 19 6.16 -4.90 -13.50
N GLU A 20 5.72 -5.05 -12.25
CA GLU A 20 6.57 -5.47 -11.14
C GLU A 20 6.58 -7.00 -10.94
N GLY A 21 5.71 -7.72 -11.65
CA GLY A 21 5.57 -9.18 -11.68
C GLY A 21 4.53 -9.76 -10.71
N PHE A 22 3.78 -8.94 -9.99
CA PHE A 22 2.82 -9.38 -8.99
C PHE A 22 1.49 -9.82 -9.60
N ASP A 23 0.82 -10.75 -8.93
CA ASP A 23 -0.61 -10.97 -9.13
C ASP A 23 -1.41 -9.87 -8.40
N VAL A 24 -2.50 -9.41 -9.03
CA VAL A 24 -3.34 -8.32 -8.49
C VAL A 24 -3.98 -8.73 -7.17
N LYS A 25 -4.44 -9.98 -7.06
CA LYS A 25 -5.10 -10.48 -5.86
C LYS A 25 -4.11 -10.56 -4.70
N ASP A 26 -2.90 -11.05 -4.93
CA ASP A 26 -1.87 -11.13 -3.89
C ASP A 26 -1.49 -9.72 -3.38
N ALA A 27 -1.32 -8.76 -4.30
CA ALA A 27 -1.06 -7.36 -3.93
C ALA A 27 -2.22 -6.76 -3.11
N SER A 28 -3.47 -7.06 -3.49
CA SER A 28 -4.67 -6.64 -2.77
C SER A 28 -4.75 -7.26 -1.37
N ASP A 29 -4.63 -8.58 -1.26
CA ASP A 29 -4.72 -9.32 0.01
C ASP A 29 -3.66 -8.82 1.02
N PHE A 30 -2.43 -8.61 0.56
CA PHE A 30 -1.37 -8.09 1.41
C PHE A 30 -1.60 -6.63 1.83
N ALA A 31 -2.10 -5.79 0.93
CA ALA A 31 -2.47 -4.42 1.27
C ALA A 31 -3.64 -4.38 2.27
N GLU A 32 -4.65 -5.24 2.10
CA GLU A 32 -5.78 -5.36 3.04
C GLU A 32 -5.30 -5.74 4.44
N ASP A 33 -4.37 -6.70 4.54
CA ASP A 33 -3.74 -7.11 5.80
C ASP A 33 -3.09 -5.92 6.53
N MET A 34 -2.37 -5.07 5.78
CA MET A 34 -1.75 -3.86 6.33
C MET A 34 -2.79 -2.81 6.71
N LEU A 35 -3.70 -2.49 5.79
CA LEU A 35 -4.69 -1.42 5.92
C LEU A 35 -5.65 -1.68 7.08
N THR A 36 -6.07 -2.92 7.28
CA THR A 36 -6.96 -3.32 8.39
C THR A 36 -6.32 -3.10 9.76
N ARG A 37 -4.98 -3.17 9.84
CA ARG A 37 -4.22 -2.97 11.09
C ARG A 37 -3.72 -1.53 11.25
N LEU A 38 -3.81 -0.71 10.19
CA LEU A 38 -3.17 0.59 10.10
C LEU A 38 -3.67 1.54 11.19
N LEU A 39 -4.97 1.80 11.28
CA LEU A 39 -5.52 2.74 12.26
C LEU A 39 -5.12 2.38 13.70
N ALA A 40 -5.32 1.12 14.11
CA ALA A 40 -4.96 0.66 15.45
C ALA A 40 -3.45 0.76 15.72
N GLY A 41 -2.61 0.39 14.75
CA GLY A 41 -1.17 0.51 14.87
C GLY A 41 -0.70 1.96 15.00
N GLN A 42 -1.33 2.88 14.27
CA GLN A 42 -1.00 4.31 14.33
C GLN A 42 -1.37 4.94 15.68
N VAL A 43 -2.53 4.57 16.25
CA VAL A 43 -2.92 5.03 17.60
C VAL A 43 -1.89 4.61 18.64
N VAL A 44 -1.48 3.33 18.63
CA VAL A 44 -0.46 2.83 19.57
C VAL A 44 0.89 3.50 19.35
N ALA A 45 1.29 3.75 18.10
CA ALA A 45 2.55 4.41 17.78
C ALA A 45 2.59 5.87 18.28
N GLU A 46 1.47 6.58 18.31
CA GLU A 46 1.37 7.94 18.86
C GLU A 46 1.52 7.97 20.39
N GLU A 47 1.09 6.90 21.07
CA GLU A 47 1.22 6.74 22.52
C GLU A 47 2.65 6.32 22.94
N ASP A 48 3.37 5.60 22.08
CA ASP A 48 4.75 5.13 22.30
C ASP A 48 5.81 6.23 22.00
N ALA A 49 5.81 7.31 22.78
CA ALA A 49 6.79 8.40 22.68
C ALA A 49 8.24 8.01 23.07
N ASN A 50 8.44 6.79 23.60
CA ASN A 50 9.65 6.40 24.35
C ASN A 50 10.83 5.89 23.50
N ASN A 51 10.69 5.76 22.18
CA ASN A 51 11.80 5.31 21.31
C ASN A 51 12.21 6.35 20.24
N ASN A 52 12.06 7.63 20.55
CA ASN A 52 12.40 8.75 19.66
C ASN A 52 13.92 9.00 19.45
N VAL A 53 14.78 8.01 19.73
CA VAL A 53 16.22 8.12 19.44
C VAL A 53 16.41 7.98 17.92
N PRO A 54 16.94 9.01 17.22
CA PRO A 54 16.97 9.02 15.74
C PRO A 54 17.70 7.81 15.13
N ALA A 55 18.78 7.35 15.76
CA ALA A 55 19.54 6.19 15.29
C ALA A 55 18.76 4.87 15.40
N VAL A 56 17.93 4.71 16.45
CA VAL A 56 17.09 3.53 16.65
C VAL A 56 15.94 3.54 15.63
N ILE A 57 15.30 4.70 15.45
CA ILE A 57 14.27 4.88 14.42
C ILE A 57 14.82 4.57 13.02
N GLN A 58 16.03 5.06 12.71
CA GLN A 58 16.67 4.82 11.42
C GLN A 58 16.96 3.33 11.22
N SER A 59 17.55 2.67 12.22
CA SER A 59 17.85 1.24 12.16
C SER A 59 16.58 0.37 12.02
N GLN A 60 15.55 0.65 12.82
CA GLN A 60 14.26 -0.04 12.73
C GLN A 60 13.58 0.21 11.37
N LYS A 61 13.64 1.44 10.85
CA LYS A 61 13.09 1.78 9.53
C LYS A 61 13.79 1.02 8.41
N LEU A 62 15.13 1.02 8.37
CA LEU A 62 15.91 0.28 7.37
C LEU A 62 15.56 -1.21 7.43
N ARG A 63 15.55 -1.77 8.64
CA ARG A 63 15.29 -3.19 8.86
C ARG A 63 13.87 -3.61 8.48
N LEU A 64 12.84 -2.90 8.94
CA LEU A 64 11.45 -3.23 8.63
C LEU A 64 11.15 -3.04 7.15
N ARG A 65 11.73 -2.04 6.50
CA ARG A 65 11.60 -1.84 5.05
C ARG A 65 12.25 -2.98 4.26
N HIS A 66 13.44 -3.42 4.65
CA HIS A 66 14.10 -4.57 4.03
C HIS A 66 13.22 -5.83 4.10
N TRP A 67 12.72 -6.15 5.29
CA TRP A 67 11.83 -7.31 5.48
C TRP A 67 10.49 -7.17 4.78
N TYR A 68 9.95 -5.95 4.69
CA TYR A 68 8.77 -5.67 3.89
C TYR A 68 8.99 -5.98 2.42
N ILE A 69 10.11 -5.56 1.83
CA ILE A 69 10.46 -5.87 0.44
C ILE A 69 10.55 -7.38 0.25
N LEU A 70 11.28 -8.07 1.13
CA LEU A 70 11.44 -9.53 1.04
C LEU A 70 10.12 -10.28 1.19
N LEU A 71 9.23 -9.86 2.08
CA LEU A 71 7.94 -10.52 2.30
C LEU A 71 6.98 -10.30 1.14
N VAL A 72 7.01 -9.11 0.54
CA VAL A 72 6.23 -8.81 -0.66
C VAL A 72 6.77 -9.62 -1.84
N ASP A 73 8.09 -9.61 -2.09
CA ASP A 73 8.73 -10.33 -3.20
C ASP A 73 8.58 -11.86 -3.14
N GLN A 74 8.19 -12.39 -1.97
CA GLN A 74 7.86 -13.80 -1.74
C GLN A 74 6.38 -14.15 -1.91
N MET A 75 5.51 -13.17 -2.17
CA MET A 75 4.16 -13.50 -2.63
C MET A 75 4.25 -14.32 -3.92
N PRO A 76 3.31 -15.24 -4.20
CA PRO A 76 3.31 -16.11 -5.38
C PRO A 76 3.39 -15.30 -6.70
N ASN A 77 4.60 -14.93 -7.08
CA ASN A 77 4.88 -14.13 -8.25
C ASN A 77 5.18 -15.11 -9.39
N VAL A 78 4.69 -14.80 -10.59
CA VAL A 78 4.90 -15.60 -11.81
C VAL A 78 6.39 -15.88 -12.10
N PHE A 79 7.30 -15.11 -11.50
CA PHE A 79 8.74 -15.22 -11.66
C PHE A 79 9.48 -15.88 -10.48
N ASN A 80 8.82 -16.20 -9.37
CA ASN A 80 9.50 -16.64 -8.15
C ASN A 80 9.03 -18.05 -7.70
N HIS A 81 9.86 -19.05 -7.95
CA HIS A 81 9.70 -20.42 -7.45
C HIS A 81 10.59 -20.69 -6.22
N ASP A 82 11.30 -19.68 -5.71
CA ASP A 82 12.19 -19.84 -4.56
C ASP A 82 11.39 -20.11 -3.29
N LYS A 83 11.99 -20.85 -2.36
CA LYS A 83 11.36 -21.13 -1.06
C LYS A 83 11.16 -19.81 -0.30
N PRO A 84 9.99 -19.59 0.32
CA PRO A 84 9.78 -18.42 1.15
C PRO A 84 10.83 -18.35 2.26
N ILE A 85 11.41 -17.16 2.44
CA ILE A 85 12.35 -16.89 3.52
C ILE A 85 11.51 -16.75 4.79
N PRO A 86 11.81 -17.51 5.86
CA PRO A 86 11.07 -17.39 7.10
C PRO A 86 11.22 -15.97 7.65
N ILE A 87 10.10 -15.42 8.12
CA ILE A 87 10.08 -14.18 8.91
C ILE A 87 11.04 -14.37 10.10
N PRO A 88 11.85 -13.35 10.46
CA PRO A 88 12.72 -13.43 11.63
C PRO A 88 11.94 -13.85 12.87
N ALA A 89 12.48 -14.80 13.62
CA ALA A 89 11.80 -15.38 14.78
C ALA A 89 11.38 -14.33 15.83
N GLU A 90 12.12 -13.22 15.93
CA GLU A 90 11.79 -12.08 16.79
C GLU A 90 10.48 -11.37 16.45
N TYR A 91 9.99 -11.50 15.22
CA TYR A 91 8.70 -10.98 14.83
C TYR A 91 7.59 -12.02 15.01
N GLY A 92 7.84 -13.23 15.49
CA GLY A 92 6.81 -14.25 15.77
C GLY A 92 6.13 -14.87 14.53
N GLY A 93 5.67 -14.05 13.59
CA GLY A 93 5.01 -14.43 12.34
C GLY A 93 4.59 -13.23 11.49
N ARG A 94 3.79 -13.47 10.45
CA ARG A 94 3.36 -12.42 9.49
C ARG A 94 2.51 -11.34 10.13
N GLY A 95 1.54 -11.73 10.97
CA GLY A 95 0.65 -10.78 11.63
C GLY A 95 1.40 -9.79 12.53
N ASP A 96 2.30 -10.30 13.35
CA ASP A 96 3.16 -9.54 14.25
C ASP A 96 4.16 -8.66 13.49
N PHE A 97 4.76 -9.15 12.40
CA PHE A 97 5.57 -8.30 11.53
C PHE A 97 4.77 -7.15 10.92
N ILE A 98 3.57 -7.42 10.39
CA ILE A 98 2.70 -6.38 9.81
C ILE A 98 2.32 -5.38 10.89
N TRP A 99 2.03 -5.84 12.11
CA TRP A 99 1.76 -4.99 13.27
C TRP A 99 2.93 -4.03 13.56
N GLU A 100 4.15 -4.54 13.61
CA GLU A 100 5.35 -3.70 13.79
C GLU A 100 5.57 -2.73 12.62
N LEU A 101 5.30 -3.17 11.39
CA LEU A 101 5.41 -2.35 10.20
C LEU A 101 4.43 -1.17 10.25
N VAL A 102 3.15 -1.41 10.49
CA VAL A 102 2.12 -0.36 10.47
C VAL A 102 2.25 0.62 11.63
N ARG A 103 3.01 0.31 12.68
CA ARG A 103 3.36 1.24 13.76
C ARG A 103 4.49 2.19 13.40
N THR A 104 5.18 1.97 12.28
CA THR A 104 6.28 2.85 11.91
C THR A 104 5.80 4.20 11.40
N ILE A 105 6.49 5.27 11.80
CA ILE A 105 6.21 6.66 11.41
C ILE A 105 6.22 6.82 9.88
N TRP A 106 7.12 6.11 9.19
CA TRP A 106 7.25 6.27 7.73
C TRP A 106 6.10 5.62 6.96
N ILE A 107 5.47 4.56 7.48
CA ILE A 107 4.29 3.97 6.86
C ILE A 107 3.17 5.01 6.88
N LYS A 108 2.87 5.63 8.02
CA LYS A 108 1.86 6.70 8.13
C LYS A 108 2.06 7.79 7.07
N GLY A 109 3.24 8.41 7.10
CA GLY A 109 3.52 9.56 6.24
C GLY A 109 3.60 9.22 4.75
N LYS A 110 3.76 7.94 4.38
CA LYS A 110 3.79 7.51 2.98
C LYS A 110 2.44 6.99 2.50
N SER A 111 1.64 6.38 3.37
CA SER A 111 0.30 5.92 3.05
C SER A 111 -0.59 7.05 2.53
N ASP A 112 -0.59 8.22 3.17
CA ASP A 112 -1.36 9.40 2.71
C ASP A 112 -0.90 9.87 1.32
N GLY A 113 0.41 9.92 1.10
CA GLY A 113 1.00 10.28 -0.19
C GLY A 113 0.69 9.25 -1.29
N MET A 114 0.47 7.98 -0.95
CA MET A 114 0.04 6.98 -1.92
C MET A 114 -1.42 7.18 -2.33
N LEU A 115 -2.31 7.57 -1.42
CA LEU A 115 -3.69 7.91 -1.78
C LEU A 115 -3.75 9.10 -2.75
N ASP A 116 -2.95 10.14 -2.50
CA ASP A 116 -2.79 11.28 -3.44
C ASP A 116 -2.27 10.82 -4.80
N LYS A 117 -1.30 9.89 -4.81
CA LYS A 117 -0.72 9.35 -6.04
C LYS A 117 -1.74 8.54 -6.84
N ILE A 118 -2.54 7.70 -6.17
CA ILE A 118 -3.64 6.94 -6.79
C ILE A 118 -4.63 7.88 -7.48
N GLU A 119 -5.09 8.91 -6.76
CA GLU A 119 -6.03 9.89 -7.29
C GLU A 119 -5.45 10.57 -8.54
N ARG A 120 -4.20 11.03 -8.46
CA ARG A 120 -3.51 11.67 -9.58
C ARG A 120 -3.34 10.75 -10.79
N MET A 121 -3.05 9.47 -10.58
CA MET A 121 -2.85 8.52 -11.68
C MET A 121 -4.15 8.21 -12.44
N LEU A 122 -5.29 8.22 -11.75
CA LEU A 122 -6.61 7.91 -12.35
C LEU A 122 -7.36 9.14 -12.87
N ASP A 123 -7.23 10.27 -12.17
CA ASP A 123 -8.01 11.49 -12.44
C ASP A 123 -7.15 12.65 -12.97
N GLY A 124 -5.82 12.50 -12.97
CA GLY A 124 -4.85 13.49 -13.47
C GLY A 124 -4.48 14.59 -12.48
N ASN A 125 -5.23 14.75 -11.38
CA ASN A 125 -4.96 15.71 -10.32
C ASN A 125 -5.46 15.20 -8.96
N VAL A 126 -5.12 15.92 -7.90
CA VAL A 126 -5.65 15.70 -6.55
C VAL A 126 -6.68 16.79 -6.27
N SER A 127 -7.91 16.38 -5.94
CA SER A 127 -9.07 17.27 -5.86
C SER A 127 -9.14 18.11 -4.58
N GLY A 128 -8.45 17.71 -3.50
CA GLY A 128 -8.40 18.43 -2.23
C GLY A 128 -9.75 18.66 -1.54
N THR A 129 -10.80 17.95 -1.96
CA THR A 129 -12.19 18.12 -1.51
C THR A 129 -12.83 16.76 -1.25
N PRO A 130 -13.84 16.65 -0.36
CA PRO A 130 -14.57 15.39 -0.18
C PRO A 130 -15.27 14.93 -1.46
N TYR A 131 -15.46 13.62 -1.63
CA TYR A 131 -16.16 13.03 -2.77
C TYR A 131 -17.63 13.48 -2.81
N ASP A 132 -18.05 14.01 -3.95
CA ASP A 132 -19.44 14.41 -4.23
C ASP A 132 -20.01 13.49 -5.31
N PRO A 133 -20.94 12.58 -4.99
CA PRO A 133 -21.45 11.60 -5.96
C PRO A 133 -22.01 12.21 -7.25
N GLU A 134 -22.59 13.42 -7.19
CA GLU A 134 -23.18 14.09 -8.34
C GLU A 134 -22.11 14.67 -9.27
N LYS A 135 -21.06 15.28 -8.69
CA LYS A 135 -20.00 15.96 -9.44
C LYS A 135 -18.85 15.05 -9.81
N ASP A 136 -18.59 14.05 -8.97
CA ASP A 136 -17.42 13.19 -9.02
C ASP A 136 -17.76 11.76 -9.47
N ARG A 137 -18.97 11.48 -9.98
CA ARG A 137 -19.38 10.16 -10.51
C ARG A 137 -18.40 9.51 -11.48
N ARG A 138 -17.56 10.31 -12.13
CA ARG A 138 -16.53 9.84 -13.05
C ARG A 138 -15.17 9.71 -12.37
N LYS A 139 -14.89 10.29 -11.22
CA LYS A 139 -13.54 10.35 -10.61
C LYS A 139 -13.23 9.09 -9.80
N ASP A 140 -12.81 8.04 -10.50
CA ASP A 140 -12.41 6.76 -9.89
C ASP A 140 -11.30 6.95 -8.85
N GLY A 141 -10.32 7.81 -9.12
CA GLY A 141 -9.21 8.06 -8.20
C GLY A 141 -9.69 8.68 -6.89
N LYS A 142 -10.53 9.71 -6.99
CA LYS A 142 -11.14 10.37 -5.82
C LYS A 142 -12.03 9.41 -5.04
N LEU A 143 -12.83 8.59 -5.74
CA LEU A 143 -13.67 7.57 -5.11
C LEU A 143 -12.85 6.55 -4.33
N ILE A 144 -11.78 6.01 -4.94
CA ILE A 144 -10.90 5.04 -4.29
C ILE A 144 -10.23 5.64 -3.06
N ARG A 145 -9.71 6.86 -3.18
CA ARG A 145 -9.15 7.58 -2.03
C ARG A 145 -10.15 7.64 -0.88
N THR A 146 -11.38 8.08 -1.15
CA THR A 146 -12.44 8.14 -0.13
C THR A 146 -12.71 6.78 0.49
N ILE A 147 -12.90 5.73 -0.32
CA ILE A 147 -13.15 4.37 0.18
C ILE A 147 -12.02 3.91 1.10
N LEU A 148 -10.76 4.07 0.69
CA LEU A 148 -9.62 3.60 1.49
C LEU A 148 -9.47 4.45 2.76
N THR A 149 -9.64 5.77 2.68
CA THR A 149 -9.58 6.66 3.83
C THR A 149 -10.63 6.29 4.88
N ASP A 150 -11.89 6.21 4.48
CA ASP A 150 -13.01 6.00 5.42
C ASP A 150 -12.98 4.59 6.02
N CYS A 151 -12.59 3.58 5.24
CA CYS A 151 -12.51 2.20 5.72
C CYS A 151 -11.30 1.95 6.64
N PHE A 152 -10.14 2.54 6.36
CA PHE A 152 -8.87 2.06 6.93
C PHE A 152 -8.03 3.13 7.63
N PHE A 153 -8.19 4.42 7.31
CA PHE A 153 -7.36 5.49 7.87
C PHE A 153 -8.09 6.26 8.95
N THR A 154 -9.38 6.54 8.77
CA THR A 154 -10.22 7.21 9.78
C THR A 154 -11.12 6.21 10.50
N GLY A 155 -11.46 5.10 9.84
CA GLY A 155 -12.41 4.12 10.37
C GLY A 155 -13.85 4.63 10.43
N GLU A 156 -14.17 5.74 9.76
CA GLU A 156 -15.53 6.30 9.69
C GLU A 156 -16.54 5.30 9.14
N ALA A 157 -16.12 4.44 8.21
CA ALA A 157 -16.97 3.40 7.64
C ALA A 157 -16.97 2.08 8.44
N SER A 158 -16.22 1.97 9.56
CA SER A 158 -16.05 0.69 10.29
C SER A 158 -17.33 0.13 10.91
N SER A 159 -18.32 0.98 11.18
CA SER A 159 -19.62 0.59 11.73
C SER A 159 -20.68 0.29 10.67
N LEU A 160 -20.36 0.53 9.39
CA LEU A 160 -21.27 0.36 8.27
C LEU A 160 -21.03 -0.98 7.58
N THR A 161 -22.10 -1.60 7.12
CA THR A 161 -21.99 -2.68 6.13
C THR A 161 -21.56 -2.13 4.77
N ASN A 162 -20.95 -2.96 3.92
CA ASN A 162 -20.62 -2.58 2.54
C ASN A 162 -21.85 -2.06 1.76
N GLU A 163 -23.04 -2.60 2.04
CA GLU A 163 -24.30 -2.17 1.43
C GLU A 163 -24.68 -0.73 1.83
N GLU A 164 -24.56 -0.42 3.12
CA GLU A 164 -24.85 0.91 3.67
C GLU A 164 -23.84 1.95 3.20
N TYR A 165 -22.55 1.60 3.22
CA TYR A 165 -21.51 2.51 2.78
C TYR A 165 -21.59 2.78 1.26
N ALA A 166 -21.87 1.76 0.43
CA ALA A 166 -22.11 1.95 -1.00
C ALA A 166 -23.30 2.88 -1.25
N ARG A 167 -24.38 2.77 -0.45
CA ARG A 167 -25.54 3.66 -0.52
C ARG A 167 -25.18 5.12 -0.20
N GLN A 168 -24.32 5.36 0.80
CA GLN A 168 -23.84 6.71 1.14
C GLN A 168 -23.06 7.34 -0.02
N LEU A 169 -22.23 6.55 -0.70
CA LEU A 169 -21.47 6.97 -1.89
C LEU A 169 -22.30 6.99 -3.18
N GLN A 170 -23.58 6.61 -3.12
CA GLN A 170 -24.50 6.46 -4.26
C GLN A 170 -23.96 5.57 -5.38
N ILE A 171 -23.27 4.50 -5.02
CA ILE A 171 -22.77 3.48 -5.94
C ILE A 171 -23.37 2.11 -5.62
N SER A 172 -23.24 1.17 -6.54
CA SER A 172 -23.60 -0.22 -6.26
C SER A 172 -22.59 -0.87 -5.32
N ARG A 173 -23.03 -1.85 -4.53
CA ARG A 173 -22.14 -2.64 -3.67
C ARG A 173 -20.99 -3.30 -4.45
N SER A 174 -21.27 -3.83 -5.64
CA SER A 174 -20.23 -4.43 -6.49
C SER A 174 -19.22 -3.40 -6.98
N THR A 175 -19.65 -2.17 -7.28
CA THR A 175 -18.73 -1.06 -7.57
C THR A 175 -17.85 -0.75 -6.37
N LEU A 176 -18.41 -0.69 -5.16
CA LEU A 176 -17.62 -0.48 -3.94
C LEU A 176 -16.56 -1.56 -3.77
N GLU A 177 -16.96 -2.85 -3.83
CA GLU A 177 -16.03 -3.98 -3.65
C GLU A 177 -14.93 -3.98 -4.72
N SER A 178 -15.29 -3.76 -5.99
CA SER A 178 -14.32 -3.70 -7.09
C SER A 178 -13.35 -2.52 -6.97
N LYS A 179 -13.82 -1.32 -6.59
CA LYS A 179 -12.94 -0.15 -6.37
C LYS A 179 -12.08 -0.31 -5.13
N LYS A 180 -12.60 -0.94 -4.08
CA LYS A 180 -11.84 -1.27 -2.88
C LYS A 180 -10.70 -2.22 -3.22
N GLU A 181 -10.98 -3.33 -3.91
CA GLU A 181 -9.97 -4.31 -4.33
C GLU A 181 -8.88 -3.70 -5.23
N ALA A 182 -9.29 -2.99 -6.29
CA ALA A 182 -8.35 -2.31 -7.19
C ALA A 182 -7.51 -1.26 -6.44
N GLY A 183 -8.15 -0.49 -5.55
CA GLY A 183 -7.47 0.50 -4.72
C GLY A 183 -6.43 -0.11 -3.78
N MET A 184 -6.76 -1.23 -3.14
CA MET A 184 -5.85 -1.97 -2.26
C MET A 184 -4.66 -2.52 -3.05
N ALA A 185 -4.88 -3.13 -4.21
CA ALA A 185 -3.80 -3.61 -5.08
C ALA A 185 -2.85 -2.47 -5.51
N ILE A 186 -3.40 -1.34 -5.99
CA ILE A 186 -2.60 -0.18 -6.38
C ILE A 186 -1.83 0.38 -5.17
N PHE A 187 -2.48 0.48 -4.01
CA PHE A 187 -1.84 0.94 -2.79
C PHE A 187 -0.65 0.04 -2.39
N GLY A 188 -0.88 -1.28 -2.34
CA GLY A 188 0.13 -2.26 -1.99
C GLY A 188 1.34 -2.20 -2.90
N ILE A 189 1.13 -2.17 -4.22
CA ILE A 189 2.24 -2.13 -5.17
C ILE A 189 2.99 -0.79 -5.13
N LEU A 190 2.29 0.34 -4.95
CA LEU A 190 2.94 1.64 -4.84
C LEU A 190 3.78 1.78 -3.56
N MET A 191 3.32 1.19 -2.45
CA MET A 191 4.08 1.10 -1.20
C MET A 191 5.34 0.24 -1.39
N TRP A 192 5.23 -0.88 -2.11
CA TRP A 192 6.37 -1.73 -2.44
C TRP A 192 7.40 -1.04 -3.34
N ILE A 193 6.96 -0.43 -4.44
CA ILE A 193 7.84 0.34 -5.34
C ILE A 193 8.58 1.43 -4.55
N TYR A 194 7.89 2.13 -3.65
CA TYR A 194 8.52 3.11 -2.79
C TYR A 194 9.58 2.50 -1.87
N ALA A 195 9.28 1.38 -1.22
CA ALA A 195 10.21 0.71 -0.32
C ALA A 195 11.48 0.27 -1.06
N VAL A 196 11.31 -0.41 -2.20
CA VAL A 196 12.39 -0.83 -3.10
C VAL A 196 13.26 0.35 -3.52
N ARG A 197 12.65 1.43 -4.02
CA ARG A 197 13.37 2.63 -4.44
C ARG A 197 14.20 3.21 -3.30
N ARG A 198 13.64 3.32 -2.11
CA ARG A 198 14.36 3.84 -0.94
C ARG A 198 15.49 2.93 -0.47
N GLU A 199 15.31 1.62 -0.57
CA GLU A 199 16.37 0.65 -0.28
C GLU A 199 17.54 0.80 -1.26
N MET A 200 17.23 0.98 -2.56
CA MET A 200 18.25 1.24 -3.59
C MET A 200 19.01 2.54 -3.36
N GLU A 201 18.31 3.65 -3.08
CA GLU A 201 18.93 4.94 -2.72
C GLU A 201 19.88 4.77 -1.51
N ASP A 202 19.46 4.05 -0.47
CA ASP A 202 20.29 3.83 0.72
C ASP A 202 21.49 2.89 0.43
N ILE A 203 21.41 1.95 -0.54
CA ILE A 203 22.55 1.15 -1.03
C ILE A 203 23.54 2.04 -1.80
N GLU A 204 23.05 2.90 -2.70
CA GLU A 204 23.86 3.80 -3.52
C GLU A 204 24.62 4.83 -2.66
N GLU A 205 23.98 5.31 -1.59
CA GLU A 205 24.59 6.19 -0.60
C GLU A 205 25.56 5.47 0.36
N GLY A 206 25.65 4.14 0.28
CA GLY A 206 26.53 3.33 1.14
C GLY A 206 26.04 3.22 2.59
N ILE A 207 24.78 3.53 2.87
CA ILE A 207 24.16 3.42 4.20
C ILE A 207 23.95 1.96 4.57
N ILE A 208 23.57 1.13 3.59
CA ILE A 208 23.39 -0.32 3.75
C ILE A 208 24.21 -1.09 2.70
N PRO A 209 24.72 -2.29 3.04
CA PRO A 209 25.45 -3.13 2.08
C PRO A 209 24.51 -3.67 1.01
N ARG A 210 25.03 -3.88 -0.20
CA ARG A 210 24.29 -4.53 -1.28
C ARG A 210 23.97 -5.99 -0.90
N PRO A 211 22.72 -6.46 -1.01
CA PRO A 211 22.37 -7.84 -0.65
C PRO A 211 23.05 -8.85 -1.59
N GLU A 212 23.78 -9.83 -1.04
CA GLU A 212 24.52 -10.82 -1.84
C GLU A 212 23.61 -11.89 -2.48
N GLN A 213 22.42 -12.15 -1.90
CA GLN A 213 21.62 -13.33 -2.24
C GLN A 213 20.23 -13.03 -2.83
N HIS A 214 19.68 -11.82 -2.66
CA HIS A 214 18.29 -11.53 -3.03
C HIS A 214 18.21 -10.90 -4.43
N ARG A 215 17.41 -11.47 -5.33
CA ARG A 215 17.41 -11.06 -6.75
C ARG A 215 16.55 -9.83 -7.07
N TRP A 216 15.69 -9.38 -6.15
CA TRP A 216 14.75 -8.27 -6.43
C TRP A 216 15.46 -6.99 -6.89
N TRP A 217 16.63 -6.67 -6.33
CA TRP A 217 17.38 -5.46 -6.71
C TRP A 217 18.02 -5.55 -8.10
N MET A 218 18.27 -6.75 -8.63
CA MET A 218 18.84 -6.93 -9.98
C MET A 218 17.88 -6.51 -11.10
N LYS A 219 16.57 -6.40 -10.83
CA LYS A 219 15.60 -5.83 -11.78
C LYS A 219 15.80 -4.32 -12.00
N TYR A 220 16.52 -3.65 -11.10
CA TYR A 220 16.69 -2.19 -11.07
C TYR A 220 18.14 -1.74 -11.31
N VAL A 221 19.02 -2.65 -11.77
CA VAL A 221 20.41 -2.38 -12.18
C VAL A 221 20.52 -2.21 -13.68
#